data_AF-A0A4Y8VGA0-F1
#
_entry.id   AF-A0A4Y8VGA0-F1
#
_cell.length_a   1.000
_cell.length_b   1.000
_cell.length_c   1.000
_cell.angle_alpha   90.00
_cell.angle_beta   90.00
_cell.angle_gamma   90.00
#
_symmetry.space_group_name_H-M   'P 1'
#
loop_
_entity.id
_entity.type
_entity.pdbx_description
1 polymer ?
#
loop_
_entity_poly.entity_id
_entity_poly.type
_entity_poly.pdbx_seq_one_letter_code
_entity_poly.pdbx_strand_id
1 'polypeptide(L)'
;MQQALTFADVQSVKHLAKQLKLAHPELPHGKRLDLAAAELLGVRNYHELNRRFQAVIDQYLDSPSGPNAVAHCLYCDFRFAADLKGDQREHRENHERIMEVHEFTGYRPGTYVEREAMKTDGYTKARSPGFLEDRIDGALLILRAWFDRSYHRAIDAGQWRKHPSFETYVAIMVPYIEGVFPELAPSLAQRYGRTPGVIAHGQTNWPLQ
;
A
#
# COMPACT_ATOMS: atom_id res chain seq x y z
N MET A 1 11.47 -24.69 -8.93
CA MET A 1 10.62 -23.79 -8.14
C MET A 1 9.84 -22.93 -9.11
N GLN A 2 8.50 -22.95 -9.07
CA GLN A 2 7.72 -21.98 -9.84
C GLN A 2 7.86 -20.61 -9.16
N GLN A 3 8.20 -19.59 -9.94
CA GLN A 3 8.24 -18.20 -9.47
C GLN A 3 6.83 -17.78 -9.03
N ALA A 4 6.72 -17.09 -7.89
CA ALA A 4 5.44 -16.56 -7.43
C ALA A 4 4.95 -15.49 -8.41
N LEU A 5 3.66 -15.53 -8.76
CA LEU A 5 3.05 -14.56 -9.67
C LEU A 5 2.99 -13.18 -9.02
N THR A 6 3.31 -12.16 -9.82
CA THR A 6 3.27 -10.74 -9.44
C THR A 6 2.05 -10.05 -10.06
N PHE A 7 1.73 -8.84 -9.58
CA PHE A 7 0.73 -8.00 -10.22
C PHE A 7 1.18 -7.62 -11.65
N ALA A 8 2.47 -7.32 -11.85
CA ALA A 8 3.06 -7.06 -13.16
C ALA A 8 2.85 -8.22 -14.15
N ASP A 9 2.93 -9.49 -13.73
CA ASP A 9 2.67 -10.64 -14.60
C ASP A 9 1.22 -10.62 -15.13
N VAL A 10 0.26 -10.35 -14.25
CA VAL A 10 -1.16 -10.26 -14.61
C VAL A 10 -1.41 -9.08 -15.56
N GLN A 11 -0.76 -7.94 -15.33
CA GLN A 11 -0.87 -6.77 -16.22
C GLN A 11 -0.21 -7.03 -17.58
N SER A 12 0.91 -7.74 -17.62
CA SER A 12 1.61 -8.10 -18.86
C SER A 12 0.72 -8.97 -19.75
N VAL A 13 0.04 -9.97 -19.16
CA VAL A 13 -0.96 -10.78 -19.86
C VAL A 13 -2.13 -9.94 -20.37
N LYS A 14 -2.68 -9.03 -19.54
CA LYS A 14 -3.75 -8.11 -19.96
C LYS A 14 -3.30 -7.19 -21.10
N HIS A 15 -2.05 -6.73 -21.08
CA HIS A 15 -1.47 -5.86 -22.09
C HIS A 15 -1.27 -6.60 -23.42
N LEU A 16 -0.64 -7.77 -23.39
CA LEU A 16 -0.47 -8.61 -24.58
C LEU A 16 -1.82 -8.99 -25.21
N ALA A 17 -2.81 -9.35 -24.40
CA ALA A 17 -4.16 -9.65 -24.92
C ALA A 17 -4.83 -8.47 -25.66
N LYS A 18 -4.49 -7.22 -25.31
CA LYS A 18 -4.91 -6.03 -26.06
C LYS A 18 -4.15 -5.92 -27.38
N GLN A 19 -2.84 -6.15 -27.39
CA GLN A 19 -2.02 -6.13 -28.61
C GLN A 19 -2.42 -7.24 -29.61
N LEU A 20 -2.75 -8.44 -29.11
CA LEU A 20 -3.26 -9.56 -29.91
C LEU A 20 -4.57 -9.26 -30.64
N LYS A 21 -5.24 -8.12 -30.37
CA LYS A 21 -6.38 -7.65 -31.19
C LYS A 21 -5.98 -7.44 -32.65
N LEU A 22 -4.74 -7.02 -32.90
CA LEU A 22 -4.25 -6.73 -34.25
C LEU A 22 -3.97 -8.02 -35.03
N ALA A 23 -3.39 -9.02 -34.36
CA ALA A 23 -3.06 -10.31 -34.97
C ALA A 23 -4.25 -11.29 -35.02
N HIS A 24 -5.18 -11.18 -34.07
CA HIS A 24 -6.35 -12.05 -33.92
C HIS A 24 -7.64 -11.23 -33.70
N PRO A 25 -8.05 -10.40 -34.67
CA PRO A 25 -9.25 -9.58 -34.55
C PRO A 25 -10.54 -10.39 -34.43
N GLU A 26 -10.55 -11.63 -34.96
CA GLU A 26 -11.65 -12.58 -34.90
C GLU A 26 -11.86 -13.16 -33.50
N LEU A 27 -10.83 -13.15 -32.65
CA LEU A 27 -10.92 -13.73 -31.32
C LEU A 27 -11.56 -12.76 -30.31
N PRO A 28 -12.52 -13.23 -29.50
CA PRO A 28 -13.03 -12.44 -28.39
C PRO A 28 -11.91 -12.18 -27.38
N HIS A 29 -12.01 -11.08 -26.61
CA HIS A 29 -10.94 -10.68 -25.70
C HIS A 29 -10.55 -11.77 -24.69
N GLY A 30 -11.52 -12.56 -24.20
CA GLY A 30 -11.24 -13.70 -23.31
C GLY A 30 -10.32 -14.75 -23.93
N LYS A 31 -10.47 -15.05 -25.23
CA LYS A 31 -9.57 -15.99 -25.94
C LYS A 31 -8.18 -15.39 -26.17
N ARG A 32 -8.10 -14.09 -26.39
CA ARG A 32 -6.81 -13.38 -26.44
C ARG A 32 -6.10 -13.35 -25.08
N LEU A 33 -6.84 -13.31 -23.97
CA LEU A 33 -6.27 -13.48 -22.63
C LEU A 33 -5.74 -14.90 -22.41
N ASP A 34 -6.46 -15.92 -22.87
CA ASP A 34 -5.99 -17.31 -22.79
C ASP A 34 -4.68 -17.51 -23.57
N LEU A 35 -4.60 -16.99 -24.80
CA LEU A 35 -3.38 -17.01 -25.61
C LEU A 35 -2.23 -16.28 -24.92
N ALA A 36 -2.47 -15.04 -24.47
CA ALA A 36 -1.45 -14.25 -23.78
C ALA A 36 -0.94 -14.91 -22.49
N ALA A 37 -1.83 -15.57 -21.73
CA ALA A 37 -1.44 -16.29 -20.51
C ALA A 37 -0.57 -17.52 -20.82
N ALA A 38 -0.91 -18.27 -21.87
CA ALA A 38 -0.12 -19.40 -22.34
C ALA A 38 1.26 -18.95 -22.86
N GLU A 39 1.29 -17.86 -23.63
CA GLU A 39 2.51 -17.33 -24.24
C GLU A 39 3.50 -16.78 -23.21
N LEU A 40 3.04 -15.94 -22.27
CA LEU A 40 3.93 -15.28 -21.33
C LEU A 40 4.30 -16.14 -20.12
N LEU A 41 3.37 -16.97 -19.64
CA LEU A 41 3.50 -17.62 -18.33
C LEU A 41 3.34 -19.15 -18.40
N GLY A 42 3.10 -19.72 -19.58
CA GLY A 42 2.98 -21.17 -19.77
C GLY A 42 1.78 -21.81 -19.06
N VAL A 43 0.77 -21.02 -18.66
CA VAL A 43 -0.46 -21.53 -18.02
C VAL A 43 -1.53 -21.85 -19.07
N ARG A 44 -2.45 -22.78 -18.78
CA ARG A 44 -3.38 -23.29 -19.81
C ARG A 44 -4.35 -22.23 -20.35
N ASN A 45 -4.73 -21.28 -19.50
CA ASN A 45 -5.69 -20.22 -19.82
C ASN A 45 -5.66 -19.12 -18.75
N TYR A 46 -6.37 -18.03 -19.02
CA TYR A 46 -6.44 -16.89 -18.11
C TYR A 46 -7.16 -17.22 -16.79
N HIS A 47 -8.08 -18.19 -16.79
CA HIS A 47 -8.74 -18.65 -15.57
C HIS A 47 -7.77 -19.36 -14.62
N GLU A 48 -6.84 -20.18 -15.14
CA GLU A 48 -5.76 -20.77 -14.34
C GLU A 48 -4.83 -19.70 -13.78
N LEU A 49 -4.44 -18.70 -14.57
CA LEU A 49 -3.66 -17.56 -14.08
C LEU A 49 -4.37 -16.86 -12.92
N ASN A 50 -5.65 -16.52 -13.09
CA ASN A 50 -6.43 -15.86 -12.06
C ASN A 50 -6.56 -16.69 -10.78
N ARG A 51 -6.71 -18.01 -10.87
CA ARG A 51 -6.75 -18.87 -9.68
C ARG A 51 -5.41 -18.91 -8.96
N ARG A 52 -4.30 -19.02 -9.70
CA ARG A 52 -2.95 -19.00 -9.10
C ARG A 52 -2.64 -17.64 -8.46
N PHE A 53 -3.04 -16.54 -9.10
CA PHE A 53 -2.85 -15.21 -8.55
C PHE A 53 -3.75 -14.96 -7.32
N GLN A 54 -4.98 -15.46 -7.33
CA GLN A 54 -5.84 -15.42 -6.13
C GLN A 54 -5.18 -16.16 -4.96
N ALA A 55 -4.55 -17.32 -5.19
CA ALA A 55 -3.82 -18.03 -4.13
C ALA A 55 -2.63 -17.22 -3.56
N VAL A 56 -1.98 -16.40 -4.38
CA VAL A 56 -0.94 -15.45 -3.91
C VAL A 56 -1.55 -14.38 -3.01
N ILE A 57 -2.73 -13.86 -3.34
CA ILE A 57 -3.45 -12.88 -2.51
C ILE A 57 -3.90 -13.53 -1.19
N ASP A 58 -4.46 -14.74 -1.27
CA ASP A 58 -5.06 -15.44 -0.14
C ASP A 58 -4.04 -15.88 0.91
N GLN A 59 -2.75 -15.96 0.56
CA GLN A 59 -1.67 -16.29 1.52
C GLN A 59 -1.56 -15.28 2.67
N TYR A 60 -2.13 -14.08 2.50
CA TYR A 60 -2.10 -13.01 3.48
C TYR A 60 -3.38 -12.93 4.34
N LEU A 61 -4.32 -13.86 4.15
CA LEU A 61 -5.58 -13.83 4.88
C LEU A 61 -5.43 -14.48 6.26
N ASP A 62 -5.76 -13.71 7.28
CA ASP A 62 -6.14 -14.23 8.59
C ASP A 62 -7.66 -14.42 8.59
N SER A 63 -8.10 -15.67 8.45
CA SER A 63 -9.52 -16.02 8.33
C SER A 63 -9.94 -16.91 9.50
N PRO A 64 -10.68 -16.38 10.48
CA PRO A 64 -11.26 -17.22 11.53
C PRO A 64 -12.31 -18.17 10.95
N SER A 65 -12.42 -19.38 11.52
CA SER A 65 -13.45 -20.35 11.14
C SER A 65 -14.80 -20.00 11.77
N GLY A 66 -15.88 -20.10 10.99
CA GLY A 66 -17.26 -20.05 11.52
C GLY A 66 -18.23 -19.17 10.72
N PRO A 67 -19.54 -19.24 11.04
CA PRO A 67 -20.53 -18.34 10.45
C PRO A 67 -20.25 -16.88 10.89
N ASN A 68 -20.42 -15.92 9.98
CA ASN A 68 -20.10 -14.50 10.17
C ASN A 68 -18.61 -14.20 10.43
N ALA A 69 -17.70 -15.07 9.97
CA ALA A 69 -16.27 -14.81 10.05
C ALA A 69 -15.87 -13.59 9.21
N VAL A 70 -15.24 -12.62 9.86
CA VAL A 70 -14.60 -11.49 9.19
C VAL A 70 -13.16 -11.87 8.92
N ALA A 71 -12.82 -12.01 7.64
CA ALA A 71 -11.44 -12.19 7.21
C ALA A 71 -10.71 -10.85 7.28
N HIS A 72 -9.42 -10.89 7.64
CA HIS A 72 -8.53 -9.74 7.64
C HIS A 72 -7.31 -10.04 6.78
N CYS A 73 -7.06 -9.21 5.77
CA CYS A 73 -5.85 -9.32 4.97
C CYS A 73 -4.70 -8.59 5.68
N LEU A 74 -3.67 -9.31 6.09
CA LEU A 74 -2.48 -8.76 6.76
C LEU A 74 -1.58 -7.94 5.82
N TYR A 75 -1.80 -8.04 4.50
CA TYR A 75 -1.05 -7.28 3.50
C TYR A 75 -1.69 -5.92 3.19
N CYS A 76 -2.99 -5.88 2.89
CA CYS A 76 -3.69 -4.66 2.49
C CYS A 76 -4.60 -4.07 3.59
N ASP A 77 -4.60 -4.64 4.79
CA ASP A 77 -5.38 -4.23 5.97
C ASP A 77 -6.91 -4.27 5.78
N PHE A 78 -7.39 -4.84 4.67
CA PHE A 78 -8.81 -4.90 4.34
C PHE A 78 -9.52 -5.99 5.18
N ARG A 79 -10.70 -5.65 5.71
CA ARG A 79 -11.56 -6.58 6.45
C ARG A 79 -12.87 -6.76 5.72
N PHE A 80 -13.30 -8.01 5.59
CA PHE A 80 -14.41 -8.35 4.72
C PHE A 80 -15.09 -9.66 5.14
N ALA A 81 -16.37 -9.81 4.81
CA ALA A 81 -17.09 -11.05 5.06
C ALA A 81 -16.62 -12.13 4.07
N ALA A 82 -16.02 -13.20 4.59
CA ALA A 82 -15.37 -14.21 3.76
C ALA A 82 -16.36 -15.03 2.90
N ASP A 83 -17.65 -15.04 3.24
CA ASP A 83 -18.73 -15.73 2.55
C ASP A 83 -19.45 -14.86 1.50
N LEU A 84 -19.20 -13.54 1.48
CA LEU A 84 -19.81 -12.62 0.53
C LEU A 84 -18.91 -12.40 -0.69
N LYS A 85 -19.39 -12.77 -1.88
CA LYS A 85 -18.63 -12.59 -3.13
C LYS A 85 -18.35 -11.12 -3.48
N GLY A 86 -19.20 -10.19 -3.04
CA GLY A 86 -18.99 -8.76 -3.23
C GLY A 86 -17.75 -8.28 -2.47
N ASP A 87 -17.73 -8.56 -1.17
CA ASP A 87 -16.62 -8.35 -0.24
C ASP A 87 -15.30 -8.97 -0.71
N GLN A 88 -15.33 -10.22 -1.18
CA GLN A 88 -14.14 -10.88 -1.76
C GLN A 88 -13.57 -10.12 -2.96
N ARG A 89 -14.44 -9.57 -3.82
CA ARG A 89 -14.03 -8.77 -4.98
C ARG A 89 -13.44 -7.43 -4.53
N GLU A 90 -14.06 -6.75 -3.57
CA GLU A 90 -13.54 -5.48 -3.03
C GLU A 90 -12.16 -5.68 -2.37
N HIS A 91 -12.00 -6.75 -1.60
CA HIS A 91 -10.70 -7.17 -1.06
C HIS A 91 -9.68 -7.31 -2.18
N ARG A 92 -9.99 -8.10 -3.22
CA ARG A 92 -9.07 -8.33 -4.33
C ARG A 92 -8.68 -7.02 -5.02
N GLU A 93 -9.64 -6.14 -5.29
CA GLU A 93 -9.38 -4.85 -5.91
C GLU A 93 -8.47 -3.98 -5.03
N ASN A 94 -8.73 -3.92 -3.72
CA ASN A 94 -7.88 -3.19 -2.80
C ASN A 94 -6.47 -3.78 -2.74
N HIS A 95 -6.37 -5.10 -2.66
CA HIS A 95 -5.10 -5.82 -2.61
C HIS A 95 -4.26 -5.57 -3.88
N GLU A 96 -4.88 -5.64 -5.05
CA GLU A 96 -4.23 -5.35 -6.33
C GLU A 96 -3.72 -3.90 -6.40
N ARG A 97 -4.44 -2.91 -5.87
CA ARG A 97 -3.97 -1.51 -5.78
C ARG A 97 -2.73 -1.37 -4.89
N ILE A 98 -2.71 -2.04 -3.75
CA ILE A 98 -1.55 -2.02 -2.83
C ILE A 98 -0.36 -2.76 -3.45
N MET A 99 -0.58 -3.88 -4.15
CA MET A 99 0.47 -4.59 -4.89
C MET A 99 1.05 -3.73 -6.02
N GLU A 100 0.21 -3.04 -6.81
CA GLU A 100 0.68 -2.13 -7.85
C GLU A 100 1.65 -1.10 -7.27
N VAL A 101 1.24 -0.45 -6.17
CA VAL A 101 2.04 0.59 -5.52
C VAL A 101 3.34 0.01 -4.98
N HIS A 102 3.27 -1.13 -4.30
CA HIS A 102 4.45 -1.78 -3.73
C HIS A 102 5.44 -2.21 -4.81
N GLU A 103 4.99 -2.82 -5.91
CA GLU A 103 5.86 -3.21 -7.02
C GLU A 103 6.47 -1.99 -7.73
N PHE A 104 5.69 -0.91 -7.90
CA PHE A 104 6.18 0.29 -8.58
C PHE A 104 7.17 1.12 -7.73
N THR A 105 6.92 1.22 -6.42
CA THR A 105 7.70 2.10 -5.53
C THR A 105 8.70 1.37 -4.65
N GLY A 106 8.61 0.05 -4.54
CA GLY A 106 9.32 -0.74 -3.53
C GLY A 106 8.81 -0.49 -2.10
N TYR A 107 7.66 0.19 -1.93
CA TYR A 107 7.13 0.56 -0.62
C TYR A 107 5.66 0.20 -0.44
N ARG A 108 5.34 -0.50 0.65
CA ARG A 108 3.98 -0.80 1.09
C ARG A 108 3.67 -0.03 2.38
N PRO A 109 2.61 0.79 2.44
CA PRO A 109 2.21 1.42 3.70
C PRO A 109 1.88 0.35 4.76
N GLY A 110 2.31 0.56 6.00
CA GLY A 110 1.97 -0.31 7.11
C GLY A 110 0.47 -0.40 7.35
N THR A 111 0.00 -1.56 7.81
CA THR A 111 -1.36 -1.81 8.31
C THR A 111 -1.66 -0.97 9.56
N TYR A 112 -2.92 -0.93 9.98
CA TYR A 112 -3.32 -0.26 11.21
C TYR A 112 -2.50 -0.72 12.41
N VAL A 113 -2.35 -2.03 12.60
CA VAL A 113 -1.61 -2.60 13.74
C VAL A 113 -0.16 -2.17 13.72
N GLU A 114 0.50 -2.23 12.56
CA GLU A 114 1.90 -1.80 12.41
C GLU A 114 2.06 -0.29 12.67
N ARG A 115 1.13 0.53 12.17
CA ARG A 115 1.15 1.99 12.41
C ARG A 115 0.94 2.33 13.87
N GLU A 116 0.03 1.66 14.57
CA GLU A 116 -0.19 1.89 16.01
C GLU A 116 1.03 1.46 16.84
N ALA A 117 1.69 0.36 16.48
CA ALA A 117 2.94 -0.06 17.10
C ALA A 117 4.06 0.97 16.87
N MET A 118 4.26 1.42 15.62
CA MET A 118 5.24 2.47 15.28
C MET A 118 5.00 3.76 16.07
N LYS A 119 3.74 4.20 16.22
CA LYS A 119 3.43 5.37 17.04
C LYS A 119 3.76 5.14 18.51
N THR A 120 3.39 3.99 19.07
CA THR A 120 3.62 3.67 20.48
C THR A 120 5.12 3.66 20.80
N ASP A 121 5.90 2.99 19.98
CA ASP A 121 7.36 2.93 20.10
C ASP A 121 7.98 4.30 19.87
N GLY A 122 7.51 5.02 18.85
CA GLY A 122 7.98 6.35 18.49
C GLY A 122 7.74 7.37 19.60
N TYR A 123 6.54 7.40 20.20
CA TYR A 123 6.23 8.27 21.34
C TYR A 123 7.09 7.95 22.56
N THR A 124 7.31 6.67 22.83
CA THR A 124 8.17 6.21 23.93
C THR A 124 9.61 6.70 23.73
N LYS A 125 10.16 6.53 22.52
CA LYS A 125 11.52 6.97 22.19
C LYS A 125 11.66 8.50 22.19
N ALA A 126 10.77 9.22 21.53
CA ALA A 126 10.83 10.68 21.39
C ALA A 126 10.80 11.41 22.74
N ARG A 127 10.08 10.85 23.72
CA ARG A 127 9.95 11.38 25.09
C ARG A 127 10.98 10.84 26.08
N SER A 128 11.81 9.90 25.66
CA SER A 128 12.83 9.34 26.54
C SER A 128 13.89 10.40 26.91
N PRO A 129 14.54 10.31 28.08
CA PRO A 129 15.66 11.17 28.43
C PRO A 129 16.97 10.78 27.71
N GLY A 130 16.90 9.98 26.65
CA GLY A 130 18.04 9.47 25.90
C GLY A 130 18.71 10.51 25.00
N PHE A 131 19.61 10.04 24.14
CA PHE A 131 20.32 10.90 23.19
C PHE A 131 19.36 11.56 22.20
N LEU A 132 19.72 12.75 21.73
CA LEU A 132 18.90 13.51 20.78
C LEU A 132 18.59 12.69 19.51
N GLU A 133 19.55 11.92 19.00
CA GLU A 133 19.36 11.06 17.82
C GLU A 133 18.29 9.99 18.06
N ASP A 134 18.31 9.29 19.20
CA ASP A 134 17.31 8.26 19.52
C ASP A 134 15.89 8.86 19.58
N ARG A 135 15.79 10.10 20.05
CA ARG A 135 14.52 10.83 20.13
C ARG A 135 14.06 11.29 18.76
N ILE A 136 14.98 11.72 17.89
CA ILE A 136 14.70 12.03 16.49
C ILE A 136 14.20 10.77 15.76
N ASP A 137 14.84 9.63 15.97
CA ASP A 137 14.36 8.33 15.44
C ASP A 137 12.95 8.01 15.94
N GLY A 138 12.67 8.29 17.21
CA GLY A 138 11.32 8.22 17.77
C GLY A 138 10.31 9.09 17.03
N ALA A 139 10.66 10.36 16.76
CA ALA A 139 9.80 11.27 15.99
C ALA A 139 9.60 10.80 14.54
N LEU A 140 10.64 10.26 13.90
CA LEU A 140 10.57 9.70 12.55
C LEU A 140 9.66 8.47 12.48
N LEU A 141 9.63 7.62 13.51
CA LEU A 141 8.67 6.50 13.61
C LEU A 141 7.21 6.97 13.66
N ILE A 142 6.92 8.02 14.44
CA ILE A 142 5.58 8.61 14.49
C ILE A 142 5.19 9.18 13.12
N LEU A 143 6.09 9.95 12.50
CA LEU A 143 5.88 10.54 11.18
C LEU A 143 5.68 9.46 10.11
N ARG A 144 6.41 8.34 10.19
CA ARG A 144 6.27 7.18 9.30
C ARG A 144 4.88 6.56 9.42
N ALA A 145 4.38 6.38 10.64
CA ALA A 145 3.04 5.85 10.85
C ALA A 145 1.94 6.78 10.27
N TRP A 146 2.11 8.09 10.41
CA TRP A 146 1.18 9.06 9.81
C TRP A 146 1.29 9.14 8.29
N PHE A 147 2.51 9.07 7.76
CA PHE A 147 2.78 8.94 6.33
C PHE A 147 2.06 7.74 5.75
N ASP A 148 2.16 6.57 6.38
CA ASP A 148 1.51 5.35 5.90
C ASP A 148 0.00 5.46 5.85
N ARG A 149 -0.61 6.06 6.88
CA ARG A 149 -2.05 6.34 6.88
C ARG A 149 -2.42 7.29 5.75
N SER A 150 -1.67 8.38 5.58
CA SER A 150 -1.89 9.37 4.52
C SER A 150 -1.74 8.73 3.13
N TYR A 151 -0.71 7.91 2.96
CA TYR A 151 -0.38 7.25 1.71
C TYR A 151 -1.42 6.19 1.35
N HIS A 152 -1.89 5.40 2.31
CA HIS A 152 -3.01 4.47 2.12
C HIS A 152 -4.24 5.19 1.56
N ARG A 153 -4.63 6.33 2.14
CA ARG A 153 -5.78 7.11 1.64
C ARG A 153 -5.54 7.63 0.22
N ALA A 154 -4.31 7.99 -0.12
CA ALA A 154 -3.98 8.39 -1.49
C ALA A 154 -4.03 7.21 -2.47
N ILE A 155 -3.70 6.00 -2.04
CA ILE A 155 -3.87 4.77 -2.85
C ILE A 155 -5.36 4.51 -3.09
N ASP A 156 -6.18 4.56 -2.04
CA ASP A 156 -7.63 4.36 -2.13
C ASP A 156 -8.28 5.35 -3.11
N ALA A 157 -7.82 6.61 -3.10
CA ALA A 157 -8.29 7.66 -3.99
C ALA A 157 -7.65 7.64 -5.40
N GLY A 158 -6.73 6.72 -5.68
CA GLY A 158 -6.00 6.67 -6.96
C GLY A 158 -5.00 7.81 -7.19
N GLN A 159 -4.61 8.53 -6.12
CA GLN A 159 -3.73 9.71 -6.17
C GLN A 159 -2.33 9.46 -5.60
N TRP A 160 -1.97 8.21 -5.32
CA TRP A 160 -0.67 7.86 -4.71
C TRP A 160 0.54 8.38 -5.48
N ARG A 161 0.46 8.54 -6.81
CA ARG A 161 1.53 9.13 -7.64
C ARG A 161 1.78 10.61 -7.37
N LYS A 162 0.81 11.33 -6.78
CA LYS A 162 0.92 12.73 -6.38
C LYS A 162 1.28 12.90 -4.90
N HIS A 163 1.20 11.82 -4.11
CA HIS A 163 1.51 11.88 -2.70
C HIS A 163 3.01 12.21 -2.51
N PRO A 164 3.37 13.10 -1.57
CA PRO A 164 4.76 13.45 -1.33
C PRO A 164 5.61 12.23 -0.96
N SER A 165 6.91 12.30 -1.19
CA SER A 165 7.87 11.35 -0.60
C SER A 165 7.85 11.45 0.92
N PHE A 166 8.42 10.47 1.61
CA PHE A 166 8.47 10.53 3.08
C PHE A 166 9.23 11.75 3.59
N GLU A 167 10.38 12.07 2.98
CA GLU A 167 11.22 13.21 3.34
C GLU A 167 10.47 14.54 3.16
N THR A 168 9.75 14.66 2.04
CA THR A 168 8.91 15.82 1.76
C THR A 168 7.75 15.91 2.77
N TYR A 169 7.15 14.77 3.11
CA TYR A 169 6.10 14.70 4.13
C TYR A 169 6.63 15.10 5.51
N VAL A 170 7.85 14.70 5.90
CA VAL A 170 8.49 15.14 7.14
C VAL A 170 8.64 16.66 7.16
N ALA A 171 9.14 17.27 6.07
CA ALA A 171 9.28 18.73 5.96
C ALA A 171 7.94 19.48 6.10
N ILE A 172 6.86 18.91 5.56
CA ILE A 172 5.50 19.43 5.70
C ILE A 172 5.01 19.33 7.15
N MET A 173 5.38 18.27 7.86
CA MET A 173 4.93 18.00 9.23
C MET A 173 5.77 18.70 10.31
N VAL A 174 6.94 19.27 10.00
CA VAL A 174 7.78 20.02 10.96
C VAL A 174 6.98 21.06 11.77
N PRO A 175 6.12 21.91 11.20
CA PRO A 175 5.32 22.87 11.97
C PRO A 175 4.38 22.23 12.99
N TYR A 176 3.89 21.01 12.74
CA TYR A 176 3.12 20.27 13.72
C TYR A 176 4.03 19.70 14.83
N ILE A 177 5.22 19.22 14.46
CA ILE A 177 6.22 18.74 15.42
C ILE A 177 6.71 19.86 16.34
N GLU A 178 6.80 21.11 15.86
CA GLU A 178 7.13 22.29 16.70
C GLU A 178 6.18 22.39 17.92
N GLY A 179 4.91 22.02 17.78
CA GLY A 179 3.94 22.03 18.87
C GLY A 179 3.98 20.80 19.78
N VAL A 180 4.44 19.65 19.30
CA VAL A 180 4.41 18.37 20.04
C VAL A 180 5.76 18.01 20.66
N PHE A 181 6.85 18.29 19.95
CA PHE A 181 8.24 18.03 20.33
C PHE A 181 9.13 19.21 19.90
N PRO A 182 8.96 20.40 20.53
CA PRO A 182 9.66 21.63 20.14
C PRO A 182 11.19 21.48 20.10
N GLU A 183 11.75 20.64 20.95
CA GLU A 183 13.18 20.37 21.03
C GLU A 183 13.73 19.50 19.89
N LEU A 184 12.87 18.73 19.21
CA LEU A 184 13.27 17.87 18.08
C LEU A 184 13.07 18.57 16.73
N ALA A 185 12.15 19.53 16.67
CA ALA A 185 11.78 20.22 15.43
C ALA A 185 12.97 20.91 14.72
N PRO A 186 13.92 21.61 15.40
CA PRO A 186 15.06 22.24 14.72
C PRO A 186 15.94 21.23 13.97
N SER A 187 16.21 20.07 14.58
CA SER A 187 17.03 19.02 13.97
C SER A 187 16.32 18.38 12.77
N LEU A 188 15.00 18.15 12.86
CA LEU A 188 14.21 17.67 11.73
C LEU A 188 14.15 18.71 10.60
N ALA A 189 13.96 19.98 10.92
CA ALA A 189 13.95 21.07 9.95
C ALA A 189 15.30 21.21 9.23
N GLN A 190 16.41 21.02 9.95
CA GLN A 190 17.75 21.04 9.36
C GLN A 190 17.97 19.87 8.39
N ARG A 191 17.45 18.67 8.71
CA ARG A 191 17.63 17.46 7.88
C ARG A 191 16.73 17.41 6.65
N TYR A 192 15.47 17.80 6.81
CA TYR A 192 14.42 17.58 5.80
C TYR A 192 13.86 18.88 5.23
N GLY A 193 14.16 20.02 5.82
CA GLY A 193 13.56 21.32 5.48
C GLY A 193 12.24 21.57 6.23
N ARG A 194 11.57 22.65 5.84
CA ARG A 194 10.32 23.11 6.47
C ARG A 194 9.37 23.63 5.39
N THR A 195 8.17 23.07 5.30
CA THR A 195 7.17 23.41 4.27
C THR A 195 5.78 23.62 4.89
N PRO A 196 5.50 24.82 5.45
CA PRO A 196 4.24 25.09 6.11
C PRO A 196 3.07 25.19 5.13
N GLY A 197 1.85 24.93 5.60
CA GLY A 197 0.61 25.25 4.90
C GLY A 197 0.08 24.18 3.93
N VAL A 198 0.78 23.07 3.72
CA VAL A 198 0.31 21.97 2.85
C VAL A 198 -0.72 21.07 3.55
N ILE A 199 -0.47 20.72 4.81
CA ILE A 199 -1.42 20.00 5.66
C ILE A 199 -1.92 20.96 6.73
N ALA A 200 -3.24 21.04 6.89
CA ALA A 200 -3.86 21.90 7.90
C ALA A 200 -3.42 21.51 9.31
N HIS A 201 -3.26 22.49 10.20
CA HIS A 201 -2.84 22.24 11.57
C HIS A 201 -3.77 21.23 12.27
N GLY A 202 -3.20 20.25 12.97
CA GLY A 202 -3.95 19.15 13.60
C GLY A 202 -4.35 18.01 12.67
N GLN A 203 -4.10 18.13 11.35
CA GLN A 203 -4.26 17.05 10.40
C GLN A 203 -2.91 16.37 10.13
N THR A 204 -2.97 15.10 9.73
CA THR A 204 -1.79 14.33 9.34
C THR A 204 -1.95 13.68 7.96
N ASN A 205 -3.09 13.89 7.29
CA ASN A 205 -3.29 13.37 5.95
C ASN A 205 -2.96 14.45 4.93
N TRP A 206 -2.20 14.08 3.90
CA TRP A 206 -2.02 14.90 2.71
C TRP A 206 -3.38 15.14 2.04
N PRO A 207 -3.70 16.38 1.65
CA PRO A 207 -5.00 16.70 1.05
C PRO A 207 -5.13 16.07 -0.35
N LEU A 208 -6.16 15.25 -0.52
CA LEU A 208 -6.52 14.69 -1.81
C LEU A 208 -7.22 15.76 -2.67
N GLN A 209 -6.98 15.74 -3.98
CA GLN A 209 -7.50 16.72 -4.95
C GLN A 209 -8.79 16.27 -5.64
#